data_AF-A0A382QD33-F1
#
_entry.id   AF-A0A382QD33-F1
#
_cell.length_a   1.000
_cell.length_b   1.000
_cell.length_c   1.000
_cell.angle_alpha   90.00
_cell.angle_beta   90.00
_cell.angle_gamma   90.00
#
_symmetry.space_group_name_H-M   'P 1'
#
loop_
_entity.id
_entity.type
_entity.pdbx_description
1 polymer ?
#
loop_
_entity_poly.entity_id
_entity_poly.type
_entity_poly.pdbx_seq_one_letter_code
_entity_poly.pdbx_strand_id
1 'polypeptide(L)'
;MMTNPIPQLAKRLACLTAALVLLNCGLAAERKTENLILITLDGVRYQELFGGLDLEILKATTSDGKPEDTKTYKRFWAETPVQRRKKLMPFFWGEWMHRHGSVA
;
A
#
# COMPACT_ATOMS: atom_id res chain seq x y z
N MET A 1 -31.04 51.72 -31.77
CA MET A 1 -29.75 51.01 -31.94
C MET A 1 -29.75 49.84 -30.96
N MET A 2 -30.28 48.68 -31.38
CA MET A 2 -30.47 47.51 -30.51
C MET A 2 -29.16 46.72 -30.48
N THR A 3 -28.44 46.76 -29.37
CA THR A 3 -27.23 45.95 -29.17
C THR A 3 -27.65 44.50 -28.99
N ASN A 4 -27.19 43.61 -29.87
CA ASN A 4 -27.46 42.18 -29.78
C ASN A 4 -26.86 41.62 -28.46
N PRO A 5 -27.67 41.03 -27.56
CA PRO A 5 -27.18 40.55 -26.26
C PRO A 5 -26.46 39.20 -26.35
N ILE A 6 -26.65 38.46 -27.44
CA ILE A 6 -26.10 37.12 -27.69
C ILE A 6 -24.56 37.06 -27.57
N PRO A 7 -23.76 37.94 -28.21
CA PRO A 7 -22.30 37.93 -28.04
C PRO A 7 -21.86 38.35 -26.64
N GLN A 8 -22.65 39.14 -25.91
CA GLN A 8 -22.33 39.52 -24.53
C GLN A 8 -22.58 38.37 -23.56
N LEU A 9 -23.63 37.58 -23.79
CA LEU A 9 -23.94 36.38 -23.02
C LEU A 9 -22.88 35.28 -23.24
N ALA A 10 -22.47 35.05 -24.49
CA ALA A 10 -21.43 34.09 -24.83
C ALA A 10 -20.07 34.45 -24.18
N LYS A 11 -19.70 35.73 -24.17
CA LYS A 11 -18.50 36.22 -23.49
C LYS A 11 -18.57 36.02 -21.97
N ARG A 12 -19.74 36.27 -21.36
CA ARG A 12 -19.96 36.05 -19.92
C ARG A 12 -19.86 34.56 -19.57
N LEU A 13 -20.44 33.68 -20.38
CA LEU A 13 -20.32 32.23 -20.20
C LEU A 13 -18.87 31.77 -20.33
N ALA A 14 -18.15 32.26 -21.34
CA ALA A 14 -16.74 31.94 -21.55
C ALA A 14 -15.84 32.43 -20.40
N CYS A 15 -16.12 33.62 -19.85
CA CYS A 15 -15.43 34.11 -18.66
C CYS A 15 -15.75 33.27 -17.42
N LEU A 16 -17.00 32.84 -17.24
CA LEU A 16 -17.41 31.98 -16.13
C LEU A 16 -16.76 30.60 -16.20
N THR A 17 -16.71 29.98 -17.37
CA THR A 17 -16.03 28.69 -17.55
C THR A 17 -14.53 28.83 -17.37
N ALA A 18 -13.89 29.89 -17.88
CA ALA A 18 -12.48 30.15 -17.64
C ALA A 18 -12.17 30.37 -16.15
N ALA A 19 -13.01 31.11 -15.43
CA ALA A 19 -12.85 31.32 -13.99
C ALA A 19 -13.00 30.00 -13.20
N LEU A 20 -13.94 29.14 -13.57
CA LEU A 20 -14.15 27.84 -12.94
C LEU A 20 -12.98 26.87 -13.17
N VAL A 21 -12.35 26.91 -14.35
CA VAL A 21 -11.15 26.13 -14.66
C VAL A 21 -9.95 26.62 -13.83
N LEU A 22 -9.80 27.93 -13.68
CA LEU A 22 -8.72 28.51 -12.87
C LEU A 22 -8.86 28.18 -11.36
N LEU A 23 -10.09 28.12 -10.84
CA LEU A 23 -10.37 27.71 -9.46
C LEU A 23 -9.99 26.25 -9.16
N ASN A 24 -10.10 25.35 -10.14
CA ASN A 24 -9.70 23.94 -9.97
C ASN A 24 -8.17 23.72 -9.97
N CYS A 25 -7.41 24.67 -10.50
CA CYS A 25 -5.95 24.56 -10.56
C CYS A 25 -5.27 24.74 -9.18
N GLY A 26 -5.97 25.40 -8.23
CA GLY A 26 -5.48 25.65 -6.87
C GLY A 26 -5.68 24.51 -5.88
N LEU A 27 -6.46 23.47 -6.24
CA LEU A 27 -6.63 22.25 -5.44
C LEU A 27 -5.49 21.25 -5.67
N ALA A 28 -4.29 21.74 -5.98
CA ALA A 28 -3.10 20.90 -5.98
C ALA A 28 -2.96 20.30 -4.57
N ALA A 29 -3.04 18.97 -4.51
CA ALA A 29 -3.21 18.20 -3.29
C ALA A 29 -2.28 18.67 -2.18
N GLU A 30 -2.87 19.32 -1.16
CA GLU A 30 -2.18 19.57 0.09
C GLU A 30 -1.66 18.23 0.60
N ARG A 31 -0.34 18.12 0.77
CA ARG A 31 0.26 16.89 1.25
C ARG A 31 -0.15 16.71 2.70
N LYS A 32 -1.16 15.88 2.93
CA LYS A 32 -1.60 15.47 4.28
C LYS A 32 -0.49 14.82 5.11
N THR A 33 0.55 14.30 4.47
CA THR A 33 1.65 13.60 5.14
C THR A 33 2.68 14.58 5.67
N GLU A 34 2.67 14.80 6.99
CA GLU A 34 3.62 15.69 7.67
C GLU A 34 4.98 15.02 7.95
N ASN A 35 4.97 13.71 8.24
CA ASN A 35 6.17 12.96 8.62
C ASN A 35 6.36 11.75 7.71
N LEU A 36 7.57 11.58 7.18
CA LEU A 36 7.98 10.39 6.42
C LEU A 36 9.02 9.61 7.24
N ILE A 37 8.64 8.40 7.66
CA ILE A 37 9.54 7.48 8.35
C ILE A 37 9.89 6.37 7.36
N LEU A 38 11.16 6.32 6.94
CA LEU A 38 11.69 5.23 6.13
C LEU A 38 12.28 4.15 7.03
N ILE A 39 11.67 2.97 7.03
CA ILE A 39 12.17 1.79 7.74
C ILE A 39 12.72 0.83 6.69
N THR A 40 14.02 0.58 6.73
CA THR A 40 14.67 -0.46 5.93
C THR A 40 14.84 -1.70 6.80
N LEU A 41 14.41 -2.85 6.29
CA LEU A 41 14.61 -4.14 6.95
C LEU A 41 15.63 -4.92 6.13
N ASP A 42 16.87 -4.98 6.62
CA ASP A 42 17.91 -5.79 5.98
C ASP A 42 17.59 -7.29 6.16
N GLY A 43 17.76 -8.05 5.08
CA GLY A 43 17.57 -9.50 5.08
C GLY A 43 16.12 -10.00 5.11
N VAL A 44 15.10 -9.13 5.12
CA VAL A 44 13.69 -9.58 5.04
C VAL A 44 13.32 -9.88 3.60
N ARG A 45 12.98 -11.15 3.32
CA ARG A 45 12.57 -11.61 1.99
C ARG A 45 11.08 -11.36 1.79
N TYR A 46 10.71 -10.90 0.60
CA TYR A 46 9.30 -10.62 0.28
C TYR A 46 8.42 -11.87 0.38
N GLN A 47 8.96 -13.05 0.05
CA GLN A 47 8.26 -14.34 0.14
C GLN A 47 7.86 -14.63 1.59
N GLU A 48 8.74 -14.35 2.55
CA GLU A 48 8.50 -14.58 3.97
C GLU A 48 7.57 -13.52 4.56
N LEU A 49 7.73 -12.26 4.12
CA LEU A 49 6.87 -11.15 4.55
C LEU A 49 5.41 -11.42 4.17
N PHE A 50 5.12 -11.71 2.90
CA PHE A 50 3.74 -11.84 2.41
C PHE A 50 3.18 -13.26 2.48
N GLY A 51 4.04 -14.27 2.39
CA GLY A 51 3.67 -15.69 2.37
C GLY A 51 3.88 -16.42 3.70
N GLY A 52 4.65 -15.84 4.63
CA GLY A 52 5.07 -16.51 5.86
C GLY A 52 6.15 -17.55 5.60
N LEU A 53 6.29 -18.53 6.50
CA LEU A 53 7.32 -19.57 6.38
C LEU A 53 7.24 -20.29 5.03
N ASP A 54 8.28 -20.18 4.21
CA ASP A 54 8.37 -20.83 2.91
C ASP A 54 9.10 -22.18 3.00
N LEU A 55 8.55 -23.22 2.36
CA LEU A 55 9.11 -24.57 2.44
C LEU A 55 10.36 -24.75 1.60
N GLU A 56 10.45 -24.09 0.44
CA GLU A 56 11.63 -24.20 -0.41
C GLU A 56 12.82 -23.54 0.26
N ILE A 57 12.60 -22.37 0.89
CA ILE A 57 13.60 -21.69 1.70
C ILE A 57 14.00 -22.54 2.91
N LEU A 58 13.03 -23.11 3.63
CA LEU A 58 13.31 -23.96 4.79
C LEU A 58 14.11 -25.20 4.39
N LYS A 59 13.77 -25.82 3.25
CA LYS A 59 14.52 -26.96 2.68
C LYS A 59 15.95 -26.55 2.35
N ALA A 60 16.13 -25.43 1.68
CA ALA A 60 17.45 -24.94 1.29
C ALA A 60 18.34 -24.58 2.50
N THR A 61 17.75 -24.31 3.67
CA THR A 61 18.48 -23.97 4.91
C THR A 61 18.58 -25.13 5.90
N THR A 62 17.93 -26.27 5.63
CA THR A 62 17.96 -27.46 6.47
C THR A 62 19.00 -28.43 5.90
N SER A 63 20.16 -28.52 6.55
CA SER A 63 21.27 -29.37 6.09
C SER A 63 20.98 -30.86 6.20
N ASP A 64 20.27 -31.28 7.26
CA ASP A 64 20.00 -32.69 7.55
C ASP A 64 18.56 -32.89 8.02
N GLY A 65 17.90 -33.92 7.48
CA GLY A 65 16.57 -34.36 7.90
C GLY A 65 15.41 -33.68 7.17
N LYS A 66 14.20 -33.99 7.65
CA LYS A 66 12.96 -33.48 7.08
C LYS A 66 12.68 -32.06 7.59
N PRO A 67 12.36 -31.08 6.72
CA PRO A 67 11.99 -29.72 7.13
C PRO A 67 10.88 -29.71 8.19
N GLU A 68 9.96 -30.66 8.13
CA GLU A 68 8.81 -30.82 9.02
C GLU A 68 9.22 -31.11 10.47
N ASP A 69 10.41 -31.69 10.67
CA ASP A 69 10.92 -32.02 12.00
C ASP A 69 11.56 -30.81 12.70
N THR A 70 11.89 -29.76 11.93
CA THR A 70 12.53 -28.56 12.46
C THR A 70 11.62 -27.80 13.42
N LYS A 71 12.23 -27.15 14.42
CA LYS A 71 11.51 -26.25 15.34
C LYS A 71 10.83 -25.11 14.58
N THR A 72 11.46 -24.63 13.51
CA THR A 72 10.95 -23.55 12.65
C THR A 72 9.64 -23.95 11.99
N TYR A 73 9.58 -25.13 11.37
CA TYR A 73 8.34 -25.65 10.79
C TYR A 73 7.23 -25.78 11.84
N LYS A 74 7.52 -26.45 12.95
CA LYS A 74 6.53 -26.70 14.02
C LYS A 74 5.95 -25.41 14.59
N ARG A 75 6.76 -24.35 14.66
CA ARG A 75 6.32 -23.04 15.19
C ARG A 75 5.57 -22.19 14.17
N PHE A 76 6.05 -22.13 12.92
CA PHE A 76 5.60 -21.11 11.97
C PHE A 76 4.80 -21.65 10.78
N TRP A 77 4.71 -22.96 10.60
CA TRP A 77 3.92 -23.57 9.53
C TRP A 77 2.40 -23.48 9.77
N ALA A 78 1.66 -23.32 8.68
CA ALA A 78 0.21 -23.42 8.58
C ALA A 78 -0.17 -23.70 7.12
N GLU A 79 -1.35 -24.25 6.88
CA GLU A 79 -1.79 -24.62 5.52
C GLU A 79 -1.89 -23.42 4.58
N THR A 80 -2.32 -22.25 5.09
CA THR A 80 -2.53 -21.07 4.24
C THR A 80 -1.45 -20.01 4.46
N PRO A 81 -1.04 -19.28 3.40
CA PRO A 81 -0.08 -18.17 3.51
C PRO A 81 -0.51 -17.10 4.53
N VAL A 82 -1.81 -16.82 4.61
CA VAL A 82 -2.38 -15.86 5.57
C VAL A 82 -2.12 -16.27 7.02
N GLN A 83 -2.26 -17.55 7.34
CA GLN A 83 -1.99 -18.06 8.68
C GLN A 83 -0.48 -18.14 8.95
N ARG A 84 0.32 -18.54 7.95
CA ARG A 84 1.78 -18.58 8.06
C ARG A 84 2.39 -17.22 8.36
N ARG A 85 2.01 -16.18 7.61
CA ARG A 85 2.55 -14.82 7.82
C ARG A 85 2.15 -14.25 9.18
N LYS A 86 0.93 -14.55 9.65
CA LYS A 86 0.48 -14.20 11.01
C LYS A 86 1.29 -14.92 12.09
N LYS A 87 1.63 -16.20 11.90
CA LYS A 87 2.51 -16.92 12.82
C LYS A 87 3.95 -16.38 12.81
N LEU A 88 4.48 -16.06 11.63
CA LEU A 88 5.86 -15.60 11.45
C LEU A 88 6.08 -14.17 11.97
N MET A 89 5.16 -13.25 11.66
CA MET A 89 5.24 -11.84 12.03
C MET A 89 3.91 -11.38 12.67
N PRO A 90 3.62 -11.81 13.91
CA PRO A 90 2.31 -11.61 14.55
C PRO A 90 1.98 -10.13 14.77
N PHE A 91 2.96 -9.30 15.12
CA PHE A 91 2.73 -7.86 15.27
C PHE A 91 2.41 -7.20 13.92
N PHE A 92 3.22 -7.46 12.89
CA PHE A 92 3.05 -6.81 11.59
C PHE A 92 1.70 -7.17 10.96
N TRP A 93 1.32 -8.45 10.95
CA TRP A 93 0.09 -8.92 10.31
C TRP A 93 -1.14 -8.92 11.21
N GLY A 94 -0.96 -8.94 12.54
CA GLY A 94 -2.05 -8.94 13.52
C GLY A 94 -2.43 -7.53 14.00
N GLU A 95 -1.44 -6.66 14.19
CA GLU A 95 -1.65 -5.34 14.80
C GLU A 95 -1.45 -4.19 13.79
N TRP A 96 -0.33 -4.16 13.07
CA TRP A 96 0.00 -3.04 12.20
C TRP A 96 -0.85 -3.00 10.92
N MET A 97 -0.76 -4.03 10.08
CA MET A 97 -1.47 -4.10 8.81
C MET A 97 -2.98 -4.09 8.98
N HIS A 98 -3.47 -4.60 10.11
CA HIS A 98 -4.89 -4.58 10.43
C HIS A 98 -5.42 -3.17 10.70
N ARG A 99 -4.60 -2.29 11.30
CA ARG A 99 -5.00 -0.92 11.68
C ARG A 99 -4.61 0.17 10.68
N HIS A 100 -3.48 0.03 10.00
CA HIS A 100 -2.86 1.10 9.22
C HIS A 100 -2.76 0.81 7.73
N GLY A 101 -2.85 -0.47 7.32
CA GLY A 101 -2.64 -0.88 5.93
C GLY A 101 -1.23 -0.57 5.39
N SER A 102 -1.05 -0.72 4.09
CA SER A 102 0.19 -0.38 3.38
C SER A 102 -0.15 0.21 2.01
N VAL A 103 0.68 1.13 1.54
CA VAL A 103 0.71 1.53 0.14
C VAL A 103 1.79 0.67 -0.54
N ALA A 104 1.40 -0.14 -1.51
CA ALA A 104 2.28 -1.01 -2.29
C ALA A 104 2.26 -0.58 -3.75
#